data_AF-A0A836FMC5-F1
#
_entry.id   AF-A0A836FMC5-F1
#
_cell.length_a   1.000
_cell.length_b   1.000
_cell.length_c   1.000
_cell.angle_alpha   90.00
_cell.angle_beta   90.00
_cell.angle_gamma   90.00
#
_symmetry.space_group_name_H-M   'P 1'
#
loop_
_entity.id
_entity.type
_entity.pdbx_description
1 polymer ?
#
loop_
_entity_poly.entity_id
_entity_poly.type
_entity_poly.pdbx_seq_one_letter_code
_entity_poly.pdbx_strand_id
1 'polypeptide(L)'
;MQILSLNFLFYTIGGVWRPIKWSSKCSMCLYSAFTLSTIYLLNFSVLTQLIDIVFVVDNMDDFATNSLMLLSAIAALCKAITAVFRRSEIISLIKTLQEKPFKACNEEEIIIQMKYDCLIRQNSAYRSYTISYMILALFSATGAVIGEMLTAFQGELPYRIWVPYDYTPILLFWLTSLHEMLALIFGTFVNIATETLLLGFCLQICAQLELFTRRLQRIVEPDKNKEACNLLTNVPNRNRLSEHVYYHLPYKHIFIDLFAEMVNEIFSEVLFVQFFASILILCSSVYYLSSHLTVTDFTKLSIFTFCMFVQIFVYCWAGNEVILKSTGLSEAACQIDWILMTISERKDLLMIMKRSIRPIKFTSSFLVTLSLDSYANVSTNIIRRMFFFCIT
;
A
#
# COMPACT_ATOMS: atom_id res chain seq x y z
N MET A 1 9.99 13.36 6.08
CA MET A 1 10.58 12.05 5.71
C MET A 1 10.60 10.98 6.82
N GLN A 2 10.48 11.30 8.11
CA GLN A 2 10.61 10.27 9.17
C GLN A 2 9.47 9.23 9.22
N ILE A 3 8.28 9.54 8.70
CA ILE A 3 7.10 8.65 8.82
C ILE A 3 7.15 7.45 7.85
N LEU A 4 7.76 7.61 6.67
CA LEU A 4 7.84 6.57 5.62
C LEU A 4 9.26 6.05 5.42
N SER A 5 10.21 6.38 6.31
CA SER A 5 11.63 6.09 6.13
C SER A 5 11.93 4.59 6.00
N LEU A 6 11.19 3.76 6.72
CA LEU A 6 11.32 2.31 6.71
C LEU A 6 10.83 1.71 5.38
N ASN A 7 9.76 2.25 4.79
CA ASN A 7 9.26 1.82 3.49
C ASN A 7 10.28 2.14 2.38
N PHE A 8 10.85 3.35 2.42
CA PHE A 8 11.91 3.73 1.49
C PHE A 8 13.21 2.96 1.71
N LEU A 9 13.49 2.52 2.94
CA LEU A 9 14.62 1.62 3.22
C LEU A 9 14.41 0.28 2.51
N PHE A 10 13.23 -0.32 2.60
CA PHE A 10 12.94 -1.57 1.88
C PHE A 10 13.01 -1.41 0.37
N TYR A 11 12.48 -0.32 -0.19
CA TYR A 11 12.69 -0.05 -1.62
C TYR A 11 14.16 0.18 -1.98
N THR A 12 14.95 0.76 -1.07
CA THR A 12 16.39 0.98 -1.29
C THR A 12 17.12 -0.35 -1.35
N ILE A 13 16.83 -1.25 -0.39
CA ILE A 13 17.39 -2.61 -0.31
C ILE A 13 16.93 -3.46 -1.49
N GLY A 14 15.66 -3.36 -1.88
CA GLY A 14 15.08 -4.00 -3.04
C GLY A 14 15.54 -3.43 -4.39
N GLY A 15 16.47 -2.47 -4.41
CA GLY A 15 17.09 -1.95 -5.64
C GLY A 15 16.24 -1.01 -6.48
N VAL A 16 15.04 -0.66 -6.04
CA VAL A 16 14.07 0.11 -6.84
C VAL A 16 14.08 1.61 -6.52
N TRP A 17 14.52 2.02 -5.33
CA TRP A 17 14.46 3.43 -4.92
C TRP A 17 15.80 4.01 -4.45
N ARG A 18 16.36 4.91 -5.26
CA ARG A 18 17.56 5.65 -4.88
C ARG A 18 17.27 6.69 -3.80
N PRO A 19 17.96 6.65 -2.63
CA PRO A 19 17.86 7.68 -1.62
C PRO A 19 18.20 9.07 -2.17
N ILE A 20 17.38 10.07 -1.85
CA ILE A 20 17.56 11.44 -2.35
C ILE A 20 18.85 12.09 -1.84
N LYS A 21 19.36 11.64 -0.68
CA LYS A 21 20.61 12.13 -0.08
C LYS A 21 21.86 11.73 -0.88
N TRP A 22 21.76 10.72 -1.75
CA TRP A 22 22.90 10.21 -2.53
C TRP A 22 22.98 10.96 -3.85
N SER A 23 23.74 12.06 -3.84
CA SER A 23 23.87 13.00 -4.97
C SER A 23 25.17 12.85 -5.77
N SER A 24 26.13 12.03 -5.32
CA SER A 24 27.40 11.87 -6.03
C SER A 24 27.21 11.10 -7.33
N LYS A 25 27.87 11.52 -8.42
CA LYS A 25 27.76 10.89 -9.75
C LYS A 25 28.04 9.37 -9.71
N CYS A 26 29.04 8.95 -8.93
CA CYS A 26 29.38 7.53 -8.77
C CYS A 26 28.26 6.74 -8.05
N SER A 27 27.73 7.26 -6.93
CA SER A 27 26.61 6.60 -6.23
C SER A 27 25.35 6.51 -7.09
N MET A 28 25.08 7.53 -7.92
CA MET A 28 23.98 7.49 -8.87
C MET A 28 24.17 6.42 -9.93
N CYS A 29 25.37 6.28 -10.50
CA CYS A 29 25.67 5.27 -11.50
C CYS A 29 25.56 3.86 -10.92
N LEU A 30 26.19 3.61 -9.76
CA LEU A 30 26.15 2.31 -9.08
C LEU A 30 24.73 1.89 -8.72
N TYR A 31 23.92 2.81 -8.18
CA TYR A 31 22.53 2.50 -7.85
C TYR A 31 21.68 2.29 -9.10
N SER A 32 21.92 3.04 -10.18
CA SER A 32 21.20 2.82 -11.44
C SER A 32 21.53 1.46 -12.04
N ALA A 33 22.79 1.01 -11.95
CA ALA A 33 23.19 -0.34 -12.32
C ALA A 33 22.51 -1.40 -11.43
N PHE A 34 22.38 -1.14 -10.13
CA PHE A 34 21.65 -2.01 -9.22
C PHE A 34 20.16 -2.11 -9.56
N THR A 35 19.50 -0.99 -9.85
CA THR A 35 18.09 -0.97 -10.30
C THR A 35 17.89 -1.73 -11.61
N LEU A 36 18.78 -1.54 -12.59
CA LEU A 36 18.74 -2.30 -13.85
C LEU A 36 18.94 -3.80 -13.61
N SER A 37 19.84 -4.17 -12.70
CA SER A 37 20.05 -5.56 -12.30
C SER A 37 18.78 -6.16 -11.68
N THR A 38 18.15 -5.48 -10.71
CA THR A 38 16.91 -5.98 -10.10
C THR A 38 15.78 -6.14 -11.12
N ILE A 39 15.58 -5.15 -12.01
CA ILE A 39 14.56 -5.24 -13.06
C ILE A 39 14.87 -6.41 -14.00
N TYR A 40 16.14 -6.62 -14.36
CA TYR A 40 16.57 -7.76 -15.16
C TYR A 40 16.26 -9.09 -14.49
N LEU A 41 16.61 -9.26 -13.20
CA LEU A 41 16.33 -10.49 -12.44
C LEU A 41 14.83 -10.81 -12.42
N LEU A 42 13.98 -9.81 -12.14
CA LEU A 42 12.52 -10.00 -12.10
C LEU A 42 11.94 -10.32 -13.49
N ASN A 43 12.40 -9.64 -14.55
CA ASN A 43 11.96 -9.93 -15.91
C ASN A 43 12.39 -11.33 -16.36
N PHE A 44 13.63 -11.73 -16.06
CA PHE A 44 14.13 -13.05 -16.40
C PHE A 44 13.27 -14.14 -15.75
N SER A 45 12.98 -14.01 -14.44
CA SER A 45 12.10 -14.94 -13.71
C SER A 45 10.70 -15.02 -14.32
N VAL A 46 10.10 -13.89 -14.72
CA VAL A 46 8.78 -13.90 -15.39
C VAL A 46 8.85 -14.60 -16.75
N LEU A 47 9.87 -14.32 -17.56
CA LEU A 47 10.00 -14.89 -18.90
C LEU A 47 10.23 -16.40 -18.87
N THR A 48 11.12 -16.89 -18.00
CA THR A 48 11.42 -18.33 -17.90
C THR A 48 10.22 -19.14 -17.43
N GLN A 49 9.46 -18.62 -16.46
CA GLN A 49 8.23 -19.25 -15.98
C GLN A 49 7.09 -19.18 -17.01
N LEU A 50 6.99 -18.09 -17.76
CA LEU A 50 6.01 -17.97 -18.83
C LEU A 50 6.29 -18.96 -19.97
N ILE A 51 7.55 -19.12 -20.37
CA ILE A 51 7.94 -20.09 -21.40
C ILE A 51 7.68 -21.52 -20.92
N ASP A 52 8.00 -21.84 -19.67
CA ASP A 52 7.72 -23.16 -19.10
C ASP A 52 6.23 -23.52 -19.18
N ILE A 53 5.35 -22.62 -18.73
CA ILE A 53 3.89 -22.83 -18.78
C ILE A 53 3.38 -23.02 -20.21
N VAL A 54 3.92 -22.28 -21.19
CA VAL A 54 3.43 -22.32 -22.57
C VAL A 54 3.91 -23.56 -23.32
N PHE A 55 5.13 -24.04 -23.06
CA PHE A 55 5.78 -25.06 -23.89
C PHE A 55 6.03 -26.41 -23.22
N VAL A 56 6.04 -26.47 -21.88
CA VAL A 56 6.56 -27.64 -21.13
C VAL A 56 5.52 -28.25 -20.20
N VAL A 57 4.50 -27.49 -19.81
CA VAL A 57 3.48 -27.94 -18.87
C VAL A 57 2.40 -28.75 -19.58
N ASP A 58 2.45 -30.07 -19.42
CA ASP A 58 1.43 -31.01 -19.90
C ASP A 58 0.43 -31.43 -18.80
N ASN A 59 0.78 -31.22 -17.52
CA ASN A 59 -0.03 -31.63 -16.37
C ASN A 59 -0.74 -30.45 -15.69
N MET A 60 -1.98 -30.67 -15.24
CA MET A 60 -2.77 -29.65 -14.53
C MET A 60 -2.16 -29.23 -13.18
N ASP A 61 -1.43 -30.12 -12.51
CA ASP A 61 -0.80 -29.83 -11.22
C ASP A 61 0.43 -28.93 -11.37
N ASP A 62 1.28 -29.24 -12.36
CA ASP A 62 2.44 -28.42 -12.74
C ASP A 62 1.97 -27.03 -13.21
N PHE A 63 0.85 -26.96 -13.93
CA PHE A 63 0.24 -25.70 -14.33
C PHE A 63 -0.21 -24.87 -13.12
N ALA A 64 -0.87 -25.50 -12.15
CA ALA A 64 -1.37 -24.82 -10.97
C ALA A 64 -0.22 -24.25 -10.11
N THR A 65 0.87 -24.99 -9.89
CA THR A 65 2.00 -24.50 -9.09
C THR A 65 2.81 -23.43 -9.80
N ASN A 66 3.11 -23.61 -11.09
CA ASN A 66 3.88 -22.63 -11.85
C ASN A 66 3.10 -21.33 -12.10
N SER A 67 1.77 -21.42 -12.31
CA SER A 67 0.93 -20.23 -12.47
C SER A 67 0.88 -19.36 -11.20
N LEU A 68 0.91 -19.97 -10.00
CA LEU A 68 1.00 -19.23 -8.73
C LEU A 68 2.25 -18.36 -8.65
N MET A 69 3.41 -18.94 -9.01
CA MET A 69 4.69 -18.23 -9.01
C MET A 69 4.74 -17.17 -10.11
N LEU A 70 4.30 -17.50 -11.33
CA LEU A 70 4.29 -16.56 -12.44
C LEU A 70 3.44 -15.31 -12.13
N LEU A 71 2.23 -15.50 -11.61
CA LEU A 71 1.33 -14.40 -11.26
C LEU A 71 1.92 -13.51 -10.15
N SER A 72 2.60 -14.13 -9.18
CA SER A 72 3.30 -13.41 -8.10
C SER A 72 4.49 -12.61 -8.65
N ALA A 73 5.26 -13.19 -9.58
CA ALA A 73 6.39 -12.54 -10.23
C ALA A 73 5.93 -11.37 -11.14
N ILE A 74 4.84 -11.54 -11.89
CA ILE A 74 4.22 -10.46 -12.69
C ILE A 74 3.78 -9.30 -11.78
N ALA A 75 3.14 -9.59 -10.65
CA ALA A 75 2.74 -8.56 -9.69
C ALA A 75 3.95 -7.82 -9.10
N ALA A 76 5.02 -8.53 -8.72
CA ALA A 76 6.25 -7.92 -8.22
C ALA A 76 6.94 -7.05 -9.28
N LEU A 77 7.01 -7.51 -10.53
CA LEU A 77 7.57 -6.76 -11.65
C LEU A 77 6.76 -5.49 -11.93
N CYS A 78 5.43 -5.56 -11.96
CA CYS A 78 4.56 -4.41 -12.12
C CYS A 78 4.79 -3.35 -11.03
N LYS A 79 4.93 -3.79 -9.77
CA LYS A 79 5.27 -2.92 -8.63
C LYS A 79 6.64 -2.25 -8.81
N ALA A 80 7.66 -3.02 -9.20
CA ALA A 80 9.01 -2.50 -9.45
C ALA A 80 9.01 -1.44 -10.55
N ILE A 81 8.39 -1.73 -11.70
CA ILE A 81 8.26 -0.81 -12.84
C ILE A 81 7.56 0.47 -12.39
N THR A 82 6.40 0.36 -11.73
CA THR A 82 5.63 1.52 -11.28
C THR A 82 6.45 2.40 -10.34
N ALA A 83 7.15 1.82 -9.37
CA ALA A 83 7.97 2.57 -8.42
C ALA A 83 9.17 3.28 -9.08
N VAL A 84 9.76 2.73 -10.14
CA VAL A 84 10.84 3.39 -10.90
C VAL A 84 10.29 4.49 -11.80
N PHE A 85 9.26 4.22 -12.61
CA PHE A 85 8.74 5.17 -13.59
C PHE A 85 7.96 6.33 -12.94
N ARG A 86 7.14 6.05 -11.93
CA ARG A 86 6.34 7.07 -11.19
C ARG A 86 7.13 7.73 -10.05
N ARG A 87 8.45 7.55 -9.99
CA ARG A 87 9.31 8.06 -8.91
C ARG A 87 9.19 9.57 -8.70
N SER A 88 9.14 10.36 -9.78
CA SER A 88 8.99 11.82 -9.71
C SER A 88 7.67 12.22 -9.04
N GLU A 89 6.58 11.55 -9.40
CA GLU A 89 5.24 11.77 -8.85
C GLU A 89 5.18 11.36 -7.37
N ILE A 90 5.74 10.21 -7.00
CA ILE A 90 5.83 9.77 -5.60
C ILE A 90 6.65 10.77 -4.77
N ILE A 91 7.77 11.29 -5.30
CA ILE A 91 8.54 12.36 -4.64
C ILE A 91 7.70 13.63 -4.50
N SER A 92 6.94 14.00 -5.53
CA SER A 92 6.05 15.16 -5.50
C SER A 92 5.00 15.03 -4.39
N LEU A 93 4.36 13.87 -4.25
CA LEU A 93 3.40 13.59 -3.16
C LEU A 93 4.05 13.77 -1.78
N ILE A 94 5.24 13.20 -1.58
CA ILE A 94 5.97 13.31 -0.32
C ILE A 94 6.34 14.77 0.00
N LYS A 95 6.74 15.56 -1.00
CA LYS A 95 7.04 16.98 -0.84
C LYS A 95 5.78 17.76 -0.51
N THR A 96 4.69 17.47 -1.20
CA THR A 96 3.38 18.08 -0.99
C THR A 96 2.96 17.96 0.47
N LEU A 97 3.13 16.78 1.08
CA LEU A 97 2.86 16.54 2.50
C LEU A 97 3.75 17.34 3.48
N GLN A 98 4.90 17.82 3.03
CA GLN A 98 5.87 18.58 3.83
C GLN A 98 5.71 20.11 3.67
N GLU A 99 4.98 20.54 2.64
CA GLU A 99 4.77 21.92 2.27
C GLU A 99 3.37 22.42 2.71
N LYS A 100 3.15 23.73 2.66
CA LYS A 100 1.80 24.29 2.86
C LYS A 100 0.92 23.84 1.68
N PRO A 101 -0.35 23.44 1.88
CA PRO A 101 -1.22 23.64 3.05
C PRO A 101 -1.25 22.50 4.09
N PHE A 102 -0.43 21.46 3.92
CA PHE A 102 -0.41 20.28 4.81
C PHE A 102 0.46 20.44 6.05
N LYS A 103 1.39 21.39 6.04
CA LYS A 103 2.21 21.75 7.20
C LYS A 103 1.37 22.43 8.31
N ALA A 104 1.39 21.91 9.55
CA ALA A 104 0.84 22.62 10.70
C ALA A 104 1.51 23.99 10.87
N CYS A 105 0.70 25.02 11.06
CA CYS A 105 1.16 26.40 11.16
C CYS A 105 1.04 26.97 12.59
N ASN A 106 0.21 26.38 13.45
CA ASN A 106 -0.05 26.86 14.82
C ASN A 106 0.47 25.87 15.87
N GLU A 107 0.83 26.32 17.07
CA GLU A 107 1.27 25.45 18.18
C GLU A 107 0.24 24.35 18.52
N GLU A 108 -1.05 24.67 18.47
CA GLU A 108 -2.10 23.65 18.66
C GLU A 108 -2.25 22.71 17.46
N GLU A 109 -1.97 23.17 16.23
CA GLU A 109 -1.91 22.30 15.07
C GLU A 109 -0.66 21.42 15.11
N ILE A 110 0.45 21.90 15.69
CA ILE A 110 1.65 21.12 15.94
C ILE A 110 1.38 20.10 17.04
N ILE A 111 0.61 20.42 18.09
CA ILE A 111 0.19 19.45 19.12
C ILE A 111 -0.80 18.44 18.54
N ILE A 112 -1.73 18.83 17.66
CA ILE A 112 -2.65 17.92 16.99
C ILE A 112 -1.93 17.08 15.94
N GLN A 113 -1.01 17.67 15.16
CA GLN A 113 -0.17 16.96 14.20
C GLN A 113 0.81 16.05 14.93
N MET A 114 1.36 16.43 16.09
CA MET A 114 2.11 15.55 16.98
C MET A 114 1.21 14.49 17.60
N LYS A 115 -0.06 14.79 17.90
CA LYS A 115 -1.04 13.81 18.38
C LYS A 115 -1.40 12.84 17.27
N TYR A 116 -1.50 13.24 16.00
CA TYR A 116 -1.69 12.32 14.88
C TYR A 116 -0.42 11.62 14.45
N ASP A 117 0.74 12.27 14.50
CA ASP A 117 2.04 11.65 14.31
C ASP A 117 2.31 10.65 15.44
N CYS A 118 1.79 10.93 16.64
CA CYS A 118 1.71 10.03 17.78
C CYS A 118 0.60 9.00 17.61
N LEU A 119 -0.58 9.28 17.05
CA LEU A 119 -1.62 8.27 16.74
C LEU A 119 -1.16 7.34 15.61
N ILE A 120 -0.44 7.85 14.62
CA ILE A 120 0.28 7.09 13.59
C ILE A 120 1.41 6.26 14.24
N ARG A 121 2.03 6.75 15.34
CA ARG A 121 3.03 6.01 16.14
C ARG A 121 2.47 5.07 17.23
N GLN A 122 1.26 5.32 17.75
CA GLN A 122 0.75 4.86 19.06
C GLN A 122 -0.65 4.24 18.95
N ASN A 123 -1.34 4.27 17.80
CA ASN A 123 -2.32 3.22 17.53
C ASN A 123 -1.55 1.91 17.46
N SER A 124 -1.51 1.23 18.60
CA SER A 124 -0.95 -0.11 18.74
C SER A 124 -1.53 -1.02 17.67
N ALA A 125 -2.81 -0.89 17.34
CA ALA A 125 -3.49 -1.67 16.31
C ALA A 125 -2.87 -1.47 14.91
N TYR A 126 -2.75 -0.25 14.38
CA TYR A 126 -2.25 -0.04 13.01
C TYR A 126 -0.76 -0.32 12.87
N ARG A 127 0.06 0.15 13.81
CA ARG A 127 1.49 -0.16 13.82
C ARG A 127 1.67 -1.67 14.00
N SER A 128 0.85 -2.32 14.84
CA SER A 128 0.83 -3.78 14.92
C SER A 128 0.41 -4.40 13.60
N TYR A 129 -0.63 -3.96 12.90
CA TYR A 129 -1.05 -4.56 11.62
C TYR A 129 0.05 -4.46 10.55
N THR A 130 0.68 -3.30 10.42
CA THR A 130 1.82 -3.12 9.49
C THR A 130 3.05 -3.93 9.89
N ILE A 131 3.42 -3.94 11.16
CA ILE A 131 4.56 -4.73 11.65
C ILE A 131 4.25 -6.22 11.55
N SER A 132 3.07 -6.67 11.95
CA SER A 132 2.60 -8.05 11.84
C SER A 132 2.57 -8.50 10.39
N TYR A 133 2.11 -7.65 9.46
CA TYR A 133 2.17 -7.96 8.03
C TYR A 133 3.61 -8.08 7.53
N MET A 134 4.49 -7.15 7.88
CA MET A 134 5.90 -7.23 7.48
C MET A 134 6.60 -8.46 8.07
N ILE A 135 6.31 -8.81 9.34
CA ILE A 135 6.83 -10.02 9.97
C ILE A 135 6.30 -11.26 9.24
N LEU A 136 5.00 -11.32 8.93
CA LEU A 136 4.40 -12.43 8.20
C LEU A 136 5.02 -12.60 6.80
N ALA A 137 5.18 -11.50 6.07
CA ALA A 137 5.77 -11.50 4.74
C ALA A 137 7.25 -11.92 4.77
N LEU A 138 8.04 -11.38 5.72
CA LEU A 138 9.44 -11.78 5.91
C LEU A 138 9.55 -13.24 6.34
N PHE A 139 8.70 -13.71 7.25
CA PHE A 139 8.67 -15.10 7.68
C PHE A 139 8.36 -16.04 6.50
N SER A 140 7.33 -15.71 5.72
CA SER A 140 6.97 -16.45 4.49
C SER A 140 8.12 -16.45 3.48
N ALA A 141 8.78 -15.32 3.27
CA ALA A 141 9.92 -15.22 2.36
C ALA A 141 11.11 -16.07 2.84
N THR A 142 11.44 -16.01 4.14
CA THR A 142 12.51 -16.86 4.70
C THR A 142 12.18 -18.34 4.59
N GLY A 143 10.92 -18.73 4.81
CA GLY A 143 10.46 -20.10 4.62
C GLY A 143 10.57 -20.56 3.16
N ALA A 144 10.23 -19.71 2.19
CA ALA A 144 10.38 -19.98 0.77
C ALA A 144 11.86 -20.18 0.40
N VAL A 145 12.75 -19.25 0.80
CA VAL A 145 14.20 -19.36 0.52
C VAL A 145 14.81 -20.61 1.17
N ILE A 146 14.41 -20.95 2.41
CA ILE A 146 14.88 -22.19 3.06
C ILE A 146 14.38 -23.42 2.30
N GLY A 147 13.12 -23.41 1.85
CA GLY A 147 12.55 -24.45 1.01
C GLY A 147 13.33 -24.62 -0.30
N GLU A 148 13.64 -23.51 -0.98
CA GLU A 148 14.42 -23.47 -2.21
C GLU A 148 15.84 -24.01 -2.02
N MET A 149 16.50 -23.61 -0.93
CA MET A 149 17.81 -24.15 -0.59
C MET A 149 17.76 -25.65 -0.36
N LEU A 150 16.74 -26.13 0.37
CA LEU A 150 16.59 -27.56 0.67
C LEU A 150 16.39 -28.39 -0.60
N THR A 151 15.54 -27.94 -1.53
CA THR A 151 15.31 -28.60 -2.82
C THR A 151 16.57 -28.55 -3.69
N ALA A 152 17.29 -27.44 -3.69
CA ALA A 152 18.55 -27.32 -4.41
C ALA A 152 19.61 -28.31 -3.90
N PHE A 153 19.67 -28.54 -2.57
CA PHE A 153 20.53 -29.58 -1.99
C PHE A 153 20.12 -31.01 -2.36
N GLN A 154 18.84 -31.24 -2.70
CA GLN A 154 18.35 -32.52 -3.21
C GLN A 154 18.66 -32.71 -4.70
N GLY A 155 19.19 -31.69 -5.37
CA GLY A 155 19.55 -31.74 -6.80
C GLY A 155 18.42 -31.36 -7.74
N GLU A 156 17.30 -30.86 -7.22
CA GLU A 156 16.14 -30.40 -8.00
C GLU A 156 16.05 -28.88 -7.96
N LEU A 157 15.62 -28.25 -9.06
CA LEU A 157 15.32 -26.82 -9.02
C LEU A 157 14.04 -26.61 -8.18
N PRO A 158 14.01 -25.58 -7.33
CA PRO A 158 12.86 -25.32 -6.45
C PRO A 158 11.56 -25.05 -7.20
N TYR A 159 11.69 -24.34 -8.32
CA TYR A 159 10.60 -24.08 -9.24
C TYR A 159 10.98 -24.60 -10.61
N ARG A 160 10.00 -25.18 -11.29
CA ARG A 160 10.19 -25.63 -12.66
C ARG A 160 10.24 -24.40 -13.56
N ILE A 161 11.41 -24.18 -14.16
CA ILE A 161 11.67 -23.09 -15.07
C ILE A 161 12.28 -23.61 -16.36
N TRP A 162 11.91 -22.96 -17.46
CA TRP A 162 12.56 -23.22 -18.73
C TRP A 162 13.73 -22.25 -18.91
N VAL A 163 14.93 -22.81 -19.13
CA VAL A 163 16.12 -22.06 -19.50
C VAL A 163 16.67 -22.55 -20.83
N PRO A 164 17.25 -21.65 -21.65
CA PRO A 164 17.73 -22.00 -22.99
C PRO A 164 19.05 -22.79 -23.00
N TYR A 165 19.55 -23.22 -21.83
CA TYR A 165 20.82 -23.93 -21.67
C TYR A 165 20.66 -25.11 -20.71
N ASP A 166 21.47 -26.15 -20.91
CA ASP A 166 21.51 -27.29 -20.02
C ASP A 166 22.18 -26.90 -18.69
N TYR A 167 21.39 -26.93 -17.61
CA TYR A 167 21.87 -26.69 -16.25
C TYR A 167 22.36 -27.97 -15.55
N THR A 168 22.56 -29.06 -16.30
CA THR A 168 23.16 -30.30 -15.77
C THR A 168 24.55 -30.12 -15.15
N PRO A 169 25.43 -29.21 -15.62
CA PRO A 169 26.68 -28.91 -14.92
C PRO A 169 26.42 -28.21 -13.59
N ILE A 170 27.06 -28.69 -12.52
CA ILE A 170 26.87 -28.21 -11.14
C ILE A 170 27.01 -26.68 -11.00
N LEU A 171 27.94 -26.07 -11.74
CA LEU A 171 28.15 -24.62 -11.69
C LEU A 171 26.97 -23.84 -12.28
N LEU A 172 26.40 -24.30 -13.40
CA LEU A 172 25.24 -23.67 -14.02
C LEU A 172 23.98 -23.84 -13.15
N PHE A 173 23.81 -25.03 -12.56
CA PHE A 173 22.73 -25.30 -11.60
C PHE A 173 22.74 -24.34 -10.41
N TRP A 174 23.89 -24.16 -9.75
CA TRP A 174 24.00 -23.24 -8.61
C TRP A 174 23.83 -21.78 -9.02
N LEU A 175 24.26 -21.40 -10.23
CA LEU A 175 24.03 -20.05 -10.75
C LEU A 175 22.54 -19.77 -11.02
N THR A 176 21.81 -20.72 -11.62
CA THR A 176 20.36 -20.59 -11.80
C THR A 176 19.63 -20.53 -10.47
N SER A 177 19.96 -21.43 -9.55
CA SER A 177 19.36 -21.44 -8.21
C SER A 177 19.63 -20.11 -7.46
N LEU A 178 20.86 -19.60 -7.50
CA LEU A 178 21.20 -18.30 -6.89
C LEU A 178 20.43 -17.15 -7.53
N HIS A 179 20.28 -17.18 -8.85
CA HIS A 179 19.52 -16.16 -9.59
C HIS A 179 18.05 -16.13 -9.13
N GLU A 180 17.39 -17.28 -9.03
CA GLU A 180 16.00 -17.39 -8.58
C GLU A 180 15.82 -16.89 -7.15
N MET A 181 16.70 -17.31 -6.24
CA MET A 181 16.66 -16.87 -4.84
C MET A 181 16.82 -15.36 -4.73
N LEU A 182 17.73 -14.75 -5.51
CA LEU A 182 17.90 -13.30 -5.55
C LEU A 182 16.66 -12.59 -6.12
N ALA A 183 16.06 -13.13 -7.19
CA ALA A 183 14.84 -12.58 -7.76
C ALA A 183 13.68 -12.60 -6.75
N LEU A 184 13.51 -13.69 -6.00
CA LEU A 184 12.50 -13.82 -4.95
C LEU A 184 12.76 -12.85 -3.78
N ILE A 185 14.01 -12.75 -3.30
CA ILE A 185 14.38 -11.83 -2.22
C ILE A 185 14.12 -10.37 -2.64
N PHE A 186 14.56 -9.95 -3.83
CA PHE A 186 14.29 -8.58 -4.28
C PHE A 186 12.81 -8.34 -4.55
N GLY A 187 12.10 -9.30 -5.14
CA GLY A 187 10.66 -9.23 -5.38
C GLY A 187 9.87 -9.03 -4.09
N THR A 188 10.19 -9.78 -3.04
CA THR A 188 9.53 -9.66 -1.72
C THR A 188 9.79 -8.30 -1.06
N PHE A 189 11.01 -7.77 -1.15
CA PHE A 189 11.29 -6.42 -0.65
C PHE A 189 10.50 -5.34 -1.39
N VAL A 190 10.42 -5.43 -2.72
CA VAL A 190 9.62 -4.51 -3.55
C VAL A 190 8.14 -4.63 -3.20
N ASN A 191 7.64 -5.85 -3.01
CA ASN A 191 6.26 -6.13 -2.63
C ASN A 191 5.89 -5.43 -1.31
N ILE A 192 6.64 -5.71 -0.25
CA ILE A 192 6.45 -5.14 1.09
C ILE A 192 6.55 -3.60 1.03
N ALA A 193 7.55 -3.07 0.34
CA ALA A 193 7.77 -1.63 0.25
C ALA A 193 6.61 -0.91 -0.45
N THR A 194 6.03 -1.52 -1.49
CA THR A 194 4.92 -0.93 -2.25
C THR A 194 3.63 -0.90 -1.45
N GLU A 195 3.30 -1.99 -0.78
CA GLU A 195 2.11 -2.11 0.06
C GLU A 195 2.14 -1.15 1.25
N THR A 196 3.25 -1.15 1.97
CA THR A 196 3.44 -0.28 3.12
C THR A 196 3.46 1.19 2.71
N LEU A 197 3.96 1.52 1.51
CA LEU A 197 3.90 2.88 0.97
C LEU A 197 2.48 3.32 0.66
N LEU A 198 1.69 2.52 -0.08
CA LEU A 198 0.30 2.86 -0.37
C LEU A 198 -0.52 3.02 0.90
N LEU A 199 -0.39 2.06 1.82
CA LEU A 199 -1.03 2.12 3.13
C LEU A 199 -0.64 3.39 3.91
N GLY A 200 0.64 3.76 3.85
CA GLY A 200 1.15 5.00 4.44
C GLY A 200 0.52 6.26 3.85
N PHE A 201 0.28 6.30 2.54
CA PHE A 201 -0.43 7.41 1.89
C PHE A 201 -1.91 7.46 2.28
N CYS A 202 -2.62 6.33 2.25
CA CYS A 202 -4.01 6.25 2.71
C CYS A 202 -4.16 6.78 4.14
N LEU A 203 -3.25 6.37 5.03
CA LEU A 203 -3.23 6.88 6.40
C LEU A 203 -2.97 8.38 6.51
N GLN A 204 -2.05 8.91 5.71
CA GLN A 204 -1.81 10.35 5.71
C GLN A 204 -3.04 11.11 5.23
N ILE A 205 -3.79 10.58 4.26
CA ILE A 205 -5.08 11.14 3.85
C ILE A 205 -6.08 11.11 5.02
N CYS A 206 -6.23 9.97 5.70
CA CYS A 206 -7.08 9.88 6.90
C CYS A 206 -6.70 10.91 7.97
N ALA A 207 -5.41 11.08 8.24
CA ALA A 207 -4.92 12.04 9.22
C ALA A 207 -5.21 13.50 8.79
N GLN A 208 -5.06 13.82 7.51
CA GLN A 208 -5.37 15.15 6.99
C GLN A 208 -6.87 15.45 7.01
N LEU A 209 -7.71 14.47 6.70
CA LEU A 209 -9.17 14.58 6.84
C LEU A 209 -9.57 14.83 8.29
N GLU A 210 -9.04 14.06 9.25
CA GLU A 210 -9.40 14.22 10.65
C GLU A 210 -8.89 15.54 11.24
N LEU A 211 -7.69 15.97 10.85
CA LEU A 211 -7.16 17.30 11.18
C LEU A 211 -8.06 18.40 10.61
N PHE A 212 -8.55 18.24 9.38
CA PHE A 212 -9.46 19.18 8.75
C PHE A 212 -10.80 19.25 9.49
N THR A 213 -11.41 18.10 9.82
CA THR A 213 -12.65 18.03 10.63
C THR A 213 -12.50 18.79 11.95
N ARG A 214 -11.40 18.58 12.68
CA ARG A 214 -11.15 19.29 13.95
C ARG A 214 -11.00 20.79 13.79
N ARG A 215 -10.32 21.24 12.73
CA ARG A 215 -10.22 22.68 12.42
C ARG A 215 -11.60 23.27 12.15
N LEU A 216 -12.42 22.55 11.40
CA LEU A 216 -13.77 22.97 11.06
C LEU A 216 -14.65 23.12 12.31
N GLN A 217 -14.61 22.16 13.24
CA GLN A 217 -15.36 22.22 14.51
C GLN A 217 -14.90 23.37 15.42
N ARG A 218 -13.58 23.60 15.53
CA ARG A 218 -13.02 24.65 16.38
C ARG A 218 -13.42 26.07 15.97
N ILE A 219 -13.71 26.29 14.69
CA ILE A 219 -14.17 27.60 14.21
C ILE A 219 -15.51 27.98 14.84
N VAL A 220 -16.33 26.99 15.18
CA VAL A 220 -17.70 27.18 15.64
C VAL A 220 -17.78 27.19 17.16
N GLU A 221 -16.97 26.36 17.82
CA GLU A 221 -16.84 26.35 19.28
C GLU A 221 -15.48 26.93 19.68
N PRO A 222 -15.35 28.27 19.77
CA PRO A 222 -14.19 28.84 20.42
C PRO A 222 -14.16 28.40 21.88
N ASP A 223 -12.96 28.04 22.35
CA ASP A 223 -12.69 27.61 23.71
C ASP A 223 -13.17 28.67 24.72
N LYS A 224 -14.30 28.40 25.40
CA LYS A 224 -14.94 29.32 26.36
C LYS A 224 -14.00 29.74 27.49
N ASN A 225 -13.01 28.90 27.81
CA ASN A 225 -12.00 29.19 28.83
C ASN A 225 -10.94 30.20 28.36
N LYS A 226 -10.63 30.28 27.05
CA LYS A 226 -9.72 31.31 26.50
C LYS A 226 -10.42 32.65 26.31
N GLU A 227 -11.73 32.69 26.08
CA GLU A 227 -12.50 33.94 26.04
C GLU A 227 -12.50 34.69 27.36
N ALA A 228 -12.62 33.98 28.50
CA ALA A 228 -12.55 34.60 29.82
C ALA A 228 -11.18 35.27 30.08
N CYS A 229 -10.08 34.65 29.65
CA CYS A 229 -8.73 35.23 29.78
C CYS A 229 -8.45 36.39 28.80
N ASN A 230 -9.01 36.34 27.59
CA ASN A 230 -8.83 37.40 26.59
C ASN A 230 -9.68 38.65 26.90
N LEU A 231 -10.80 38.50 27.62
CA LEU A 231 -11.54 39.66 28.16
C LEU A 231 -10.76 40.42 29.23
N LEU A 232 -9.87 39.73 29.96
CA LEU A 232 -8.99 40.33 30.97
C LEU A 232 -7.74 40.98 30.37
N THR A 233 -7.37 40.63 29.14
CA THR A 233 -6.17 41.14 28.46
C THR A 233 -6.59 41.76 27.13
N ASN A 234 -6.78 43.09 27.10
CA ASN A 234 -7.19 43.89 25.93
C ASN A 234 -6.22 43.79 24.72
N VAL A 235 -6.06 42.60 24.13
CA VAL A 235 -5.21 42.35 22.96
C VAL A 235 -6.13 41.87 21.82
N PRO A 236 -6.39 42.70 20.80
CA PRO A 236 -7.24 42.34 19.68
C PRO A 236 -6.45 41.49 18.67
N ASN A 237 -6.04 40.28 19.06
CA ASN A 237 -5.31 39.37 18.17
C ASN A 237 -6.20 38.31 17.50
N ARG A 238 -7.51 38.32 17.82
CA ARG A 238 -8.45 37.25 17.45
C ARG A 238 -8.89 37.30 15.99
N ASN A 239 -8.99 38.49 15.39
CA ASN A 239 -9.57 38.65 14.06
C ASN A 239 -8.61 38.23 12.93
N ARG A 240 -7.29 38.39 13.08
CA ARG A 240 -6.35 38.15 11.97
C ARG A 240 -5.98 36.68 11.76
N LEU A 241 -6.02 35.87 12.83
CA LEU A 241 -5.62 34.45 12.77
C LEU A 241 -6.80 33.54 12.35
N SER A 242 -8.03 33.85 12.77
CA SER A 242 -9.23 33.11 12.34
C SER A 242 -9.55 33.39 10.87
N GLU A 243 -9.42 34.64 10.43
CA GLU A 243 -9.70 35.06 9.05
C GLU A 243 -8.73 34.41 8.05
N HIS A 244 -7.43 34.33 8.35
CA HIS A 244 -6.44 33.69 7.46
C HIS A 244 -6.58 32.16 7.37
N VAL A 245 -7.00 31.50 8.46
CA VAL A 245 -7.24 30.06 8.47
C VAL A 245 -8.54 29.72 7.73
N TYR A 246 -9.52 30.64 7.75
CA TYR A 246 -10.83 30.47 7.16
C TYR A 246 -10.80 30.39 5.63
N TYR A 247 -10.19 31.39 4.98
CA TYR A 247 -10.08 31.47 3.51
C TYR A 247 -9.36 30.27 2.87
N HIS A 248 -8.61 29.49 3.66
CA HIS A 248 -7.87 28.33 3.18
C HIS A 248 -8.57 26.98 3.38
N LEU A 249 -9.69 26.87 4.11
CA LEU A 249 -10.34 25.56 4.34
C LEU A 249 -10.95 24.94 3.07
N PRO A 250 -11.73 25.65 2.25
CA PRO A 250 -12.25 25.08 1.01
C PRO A 250 -11.10 24.61 0.10
N TYR A 251 -10.04 25.41 0.03
CA TYR A 251 -8.84 25.09 -0.74
C TYR A 251 -8.12 23.85 -0.19
N LYS A 252 -8.07 23.69 1.13
CA LYS A 252 -7.44 22.52 1.77
C LYS A 252 -8.22 21.24 1.52
N HIS A 253 -9.55 21.26 1.53
CA HIS A 253 -10.37 20.08 1.18
C HIS A 253 -10.10 19.64 -0.27
N ILE A 254 -10.10 20.60 -1.21
CA ILE A 254 -9.78 20.34 -2.62
C ILE A 254 -8.38 19.74 -2.76
N PHE A 255 -7.43 20.22 -1.98
CA PHE A 255 -6.05 19.73 -2.02
C PHE A 255 -5.90 18.31 -1.44
N ILE A 256 -6.69 17.94 -0.42
CA ILE A 256 -6.76 16.56 0.09
C ILE A 256 -7.35 15.64 -0.99
N ASP A 257 -8.43 16.06 -1.65
CA ASP A 257 -9.04 15.28 -2.73
C ASP A 257 -8.07 15.06 -3.89
N LEU A 258 -7.38 16.12 -4.33
CA LEU A 258 -6.39 16.06 -5.40
C LEU A 258 -5.21 15.15 -5.01
N PHE A 259 -4.76 15.23 -3.76
CA PHE A 259 -3.71 14.35 -3.26
C PHE A 259 -4.15 12.88 -3.30
N ALA A 260 -5.38 12.58 -2.89
CA ALA A 260 -5.92 11.22 -2.96
C ALA A 260 -6.07 10.72 -4.41
N GLU A 261 -6.51 11.59 -5.31
CA GLU A 261 -6.62 11.31 -6.75
C GLU A 261 -5.26 10.97 -7.36
N MET A 262 -4.22 11.77 -7.08
CA MET A 262 -2.85 11.49 -7.53
C MET A 262 -2.30 10.16 -6.96
N VAL A 263 -2.57 9.85 -5.69
CA VAL A 263 -2.20 8.54 -5.12
C VAL A 263 -2.92 7.42 -5.87
N ASN A 264 -4.22 7.59 -6.14
CA ASN A 264 -5.00 6.59 -6.87
C ASN A 264 -4.47 6.40 -8.29
N GLU A 265 -4.15 7.47 -9.01
CA GLU A 265 -3.57 7.39 -10.37
C GLU A 265 -2.27 6.59 -10.40
N ILE A 266 -1.34 6.88 -9.48
CA ILE A 266 -0.03 6.18 -9.41
C ILE A 266 -0.19 4.68 -9.13
N PHE A 267 -1.08 4.30 -8.22
CA PHE A 267 -1.20 2.92 -7.76
C PHE A 267 -2.36 2.13 -8.38
N SER A 268 -3.20 2.76 -9.21
CA SER A 268 -4.39 2.13 -9.81
C SER A 268 -4.05 0.87 -10.62
N GLU A 269 -3.01 0.95 -11.46
CA GLU A 269 -2.51 -0.16 -12.27
C GLU A 269 -1.95 -1.29 -11.39
N VAL A 270 -1.15 -0.94 -10.37
CA VAL A 270 -0.59 -1.90 -9.40
C VAL A 270 -1.70 -2.62 -8.65
N LEU A 271 -2.72 -1.90 -8.20
CA LEU A 271 -3.89 -2.48 -7.54
C LEU A 271 -4.63 -3.42 -8.49
N PHE A 272 -4.81 -3.05 -9.76
CA PHE A 272 -5.46 -3.92 -10.74
C PHE A 272 -4.73 -5.24 -10.94
N VAL A 273 -3.43 -5.19 -11.23
CA VAL A 273 -2.61 -6.40 -11.41
C VAL A 273 -2.63 -7.23 -10.13
N GLN A 274 -2.52 -6.61 -8.96
CA GLN A 274 -2.55 -7.30 -7.68
C GLN A 274 -3.86 -8.04 -7.42
N PHE A 275 -5.01 -7.37 -7.55
CA PHE A 275 -6.31 -8.00 -7.30
C PHE A 275 -6.60 -9.11 -8.32
N PHE A 276 -6.27 -8.89 -9.59
CA PHE A 276 -6.44 -9.89 -10.63
C PHE A 276 -5.57 -11.12 -10.39
N ALA A 277 -4.27 -10.92 -10.13
CA ALA A 277 -3.34 -12.00 -9.80
C ALA A 277 -3.78 -12.75 -8.54
N SER A 278 -4.18 -12.04 -7.49
CA SER A 278 -4.68 -12.64 -6.25
C SER A 278 -5.90 -13.54 -6.46
N ILE A 279 -6.87 -13.14 -7.28
CA ILE A 279 -8.06 -13.97 -7.56
C ILE A 279 -7.65 -15.27 -8.25
N LEU A 280 -6.79 -15.19 -9.28
CA LEU A 280 -6.28 -16.36 -9.99
C LEU A 280 -5.45 -17.27 -9.09
N ILE A 281 -4.61 -16.68 -8.23
CA ILE A 281 -3.80 -17.39 -7.24
C ILE A 281 -4.69 -18.16 -6.27
N LEU A 282 -5.71 -17.50 -5.69
CA LEU A 282 -6.61 -18.14 -4.74
C LEU A 282 -7.46 -19.24 -5.40
N CYS A 283 -7.85 -19.06 -6.66
CA CYS A 283 -8.57 -20.09 -7.40
C CYS A 283 -7.69 -21.32 -7.66
N SER A 284 -6.44 -21.12 -8.05
CA SER A 284 -5.48 -22.19 -8.32
C SER A 284 -5.05 -22.90 -7.03
N SER A 285 -4.92 -22.17 -5.92
CA SER A 285 -4.56 -22.76 -4.63
C SER A 285 -5.69 -23.62 -4.07
N VAL A 286 -6.96 -23.24 -4.22
CA VAL A 286 -8.11 -24.07 -3.84
C VAL A 286 -8.14 -25.37 -4.65
N TYR A 287 -7.89 -25.29 -5.97
CA TYR A 287 -7.81 -26.48 -6.82
C TYR A 287 -6.71 -27.43 -6.34
N TYR A 288 -5.49 -26.92 -6.14
CA TYR A 288 -4.36 -27.75 -5.73
C TYR A 288 -4.57 -28.37 -4.34
N LEU A 289 -5.16 -27.61 -3.41
CA LEU A 289 -5.50 -28.11 -2.07
C LEU A 289 -6.55 -29.24 -2.12
N SER A 290 -7.41 -29.23 -3.14
CA SER A 290 -8.43 -30.26 -3.35
C SER A 290 -7.86 -31.52 -4.00
N SER A 291 -6.81 -31.41 -4.82
CA SER A 291 -6.24 -32.55 -5.55
C SER A 291 -5.12 -33.28 -4.79
N HIS A 292 -4.34 -32.59 -3.94
CA HIS A 292 -3.17 -33.17 -3.26
C HIS A 292 -3.34 -33.29 -1.74
N LEU A 293 -3.12 -34.49 -1.20
CA LEU A 293 -3.33 -34.85 0.22
C LEU A 293 -2.02 -35.00 1.02
N THR A 294 -0.89 -34.48 0.55
CA THR A 294 0.36 -34.49 1.31
C THR A 294 0.34 -33.38 2.37
N VAL A 295 0.60 -33.75 3.64
CA VAL A 295 0.54 -32.83 4.79
C VAL A 295 1.51 -31.64 4.63
N THR A 296 2.66 -31.86 3.98
CA THR A 296 3.69 -30.84 3.75
C THR A 296 3.27 -29.78 2.74
N ASP A 297 2.71 -30.20 1.60
CA ASP A 297 2.31 -29.27 0.54
C ASP A 297 1.04 -28.51 0.91
N PHE A 298 0.12 -29.20 1.60
CA PHE A 298 -1.04 -28.59 2.25
C PHE A 298 -0.62 -27.46 3.20
N THR A 299 0.39 -27.69 4.04
CA THR A 299 0.86 -26.68 5.00
C THR A 299 1.46 -25.46 4.30
N LYS A 300 2.31 -25.66 3.30
CA LYS A 300 2.94 -24.57 2.53
C LYS A 300 1.90 -23.73 1.78
N LEU A 301 0.99 -24.38 1.05
CA LEU A 301 -0.05 -23.70 0.27
C LEU A 301 -1.08 -23.01 1.14
N SER A 302 -1.40 -23.57 2.30
CA SER A 302 -2.28 -22.93 3.28
C SER A 302 -1.68 -21.64 3.83
N ILE A 303 -0.39 -21.66 4.21
CA ILE A 303 0.33 -20.45 4.66
C ILE A 303 0.38 -19.40 3.55
N PHE A 304 0.71 -19.81 2.33
CA PHE A 304 0.75 -18.90 1.17
C PHE A 304 -0.63 -18.27 0.89
N THR A 305 -1.68 -19.09 0.85
CA THR A 305 -3.06 -18.66 0.66
C THR A 305 -3.51 -17.68 1.75
N PHE A 306 -3.19 -17.97 3.01
CA PHE A 306 -3.47 -17.08 4.14
C PHE A 306 -2.74 -15.73 3.98
N CYS A 307 -1.46 -15.76 3.59
CA CYS A 307 -0.68 -14.54 3.34
C CYS A 307 -1.33 -13.67 2.25
N MET A 308 -1.81 -14.28 1.16
CA MET A 308 -2.52 -13.58 0.08
C MET A 308 -3.84 -12.96 0.56
N PHE A 309 -4.62 -13.65 1.40
CA PHE A 309 -5.83 -13.06 1.99
C PHE A 309 -5.51 -11.85 2.86
N VAL A 310 -4.48 -11.95 3.71
CA VAL A 310 -4.02 -10.83 4.55
C VAL A 310 -3.57 -9.65 3.69
N GLN A 311 -2.85 -9.90 2.59
CA GLN A 311 -2.41 -8.86 1.66
C GLN A 311 -3.60 -8.09 1.07
N ILE A 312 -4.63 -8.78 0.55
CA ILE A 312 -5.84 -8.14 0.01
C ILE A 312 -6.60 -7.39 1.12
N PHE A 313 -6.71 -7.99 2.31
CA PHE A 313 -7.37 -7.38 3.46
C PHE A 313 -6.73 -6.04 3.81
N VAL A 314 -5.40 -5.96 3.86
CA VAL A 314 -4.67 -4.72 4.19
C VAL A 314 -5.01 -3.61 3.19
N TYR A 315 -5.06 -3.90 1.88
CA TYR A 315 -5.46 -2.93 0.87
C TYR A 315 -6.91 -2.45 1.05
N CYS A 316 -7.85 -3.38 1.22
CA CYS A 316 -9.27 -3.06 1.38
C CYS A 316 -9.55 -2.31 2.69
N TRP A 317 -8.87 -2.68 3.78
CA TRP A 317 -8.95 -1.99 5.06
C TRP A 317 -8.45 -0.54 4.94
N ALA A 318 -7.30 -0.33 4.29
CA ALA A 318 -6.74 0.99 4.06
C ALA A 318 -7.70 1.91 3.28
N GLY A 319 -8.26 1.40 2.18
CA GLY A 319 -9.22 2.13 1.37
C GLY A 319 -10.52 2.42 2.14
N ASN A 320 -10.99 1.46 2.92
CA ASN A 320 -12.20 1.61 3.73
C ASN A 320 -12.05 2.67 4.82
N GLU A 321 -10.90 2.74 5.49
CA GLU A 321 -10.64 3.80 6.48
C GLU A 321 -10.69 5.19 5.84
N VAL A 322 -10.16 5.35 4.62
CA VAL A 322 -10.25 6.62 3.88
C VAL A 322 -11.71 6.96 3.58
N ILE A 323 -12.50 5.99 3.15
CA ILE A 323 -13.94 6.16 2.89
C ILE A 323 -14.66 6.62 4.16
N LEU A 324 -14.47 5.91 5.29
CA LEU A 324 -15.11 6.22 6.57
C LEU A 324 -14.75 7.61 7.09
N LYS A 325 -13.46 8.00 7.00
CA LYS A 325 -13.02 9.33 7.44
C LYS A 325 -13.54 10.43 6.53
N SER A 326 -13.65 10.16 5.23
CA SER A 326 -14.20 11.10 4.26
C SER A 326 -15.72 11.31 4.44
N THR A 327 -16.49 10.24 4.69
CA THR A 327 -17.92 10.36 5.01
C THR A 327 -18.16 11.05 6.35
N GLY A 328 -17.37 10.72 7.37
CA GLY A 328 -17.47 11.35 8.69
C GLY A 328 -17.20 12.86 8.67
N LEU A 329 -16.38 13.33 7.74
CA LEU A 329 -16.20 14.76 7.51
C LEU A 329 -17.48 15.44 7.01
N SER A 330 -18.23 14.78 6.12
CA SER A 330 -19.54 15.29 5.67
C SER A 330 -20.52 15.42 6.84
N GLU A 331 -20.59 14.40 7.70
CA GLU A 331 -21.47 14.41 8.87
C GLU A 331 -21.08 15.51 9.87
N ALA A 332 -19.78 15.63 10.17
CA ALA A 332 -19.27 16.65 11.06
C ALA A 332 -19.52 18.07 10.52
N ALA A 333 -19.40 18.27 9.21
CA ALA A 333 -19.72 19.57 8.58
C ALA A 333 -21.22 19.91 8.69
N CYS A 334 -22.11 18.92 8.63
CA CYS A 334 -23.55 19.11 8.82
C CYS A 334 -23.93 19.45 10.27
N GLN A 335 -23.19 18.94 11.25
CA GLN A 335 -23.48 19.14 12.68
C GLN A 335 -22.99 20.48 13.23
N ILE A 336 -22.30 21.27 12.43
CA ILE A 336 -21.80 22.59 12.81
C ILE A 336 -22.94 23.58 12.97
N ASP A 337 -22.91 24.36 14.05
CA ASP A 337 -23.83 25.49 14.26
C ASP A 337 -23.54 26.64 13.28
N TRP A 338 -24.11 26.53 12.09
CA TRP A 338 -23.99 27.49 11.00
C TRP A 338 -24.74 28.82 11.27
N ILE A 339 -25.57 28.88 12.31
CA ILE A 339 -26.35 30.08 12.65
C ILE A 339 -25.40 31.19 13.15
N LEU A 340 -24.32 30.83 13.84
CA LEU A 340 -23.35 31.77 14.38
C LEU A 340 -22.31 32.27 13.36
N MET A 341 -22.32 31.72 12.14
CA MET A 341 -21.38 32.07 11.07
C MET A 341 -21.82 33.29 10.24
N THR A 342 -20.85 34.04 9.72
CA THR A 342 -21.03 35.10 8.72
C THR A 342 -21.48 34.55 7.36
N ILE A 343 -21.98 35.41 6.47
CA ILE A 343 -22.51 34.99 5.16
C ILE A 343 -21.42 34.37 4.26
N SER A 344 -20.19 34.91 4.29
CA SER A 344 -19.05 34.33 3.59
C SER A 344 -18.74 32.93 4.14
N GLU A 345 -18.77 32.78 5.46
CA GLU A 345 -18.47 31.50 6.11
C GLU A 345 -19.53 30.43 5.80
N ARG A 346 -20.81 30.80 5.77
CA ARG A 346 -21.87 29.86 5.37
C ARG A 346 -21.70 29.38 3.93
N LYS A 347 -21.23 30.22 3.01
CA LYS A 347 -20.99 29.83 1.60
C LYS A 347 -19.85 28.84 1.48
N ASP A 348 -18.75 29.08 2.20
CA ASP A 348 -17.58 28.20 2.19
C ASP A 348 -17.89 26.85 2.86
N LEU A 349 -18.61 26.85 3.99
CA LEU A 349 -19.11 25.62 4.62
C LEU A 349 -20.02 24.83 3.67
N LEU A 350 -20.93 25.50 2.96
CA LEU A 350 -21.81 24.85 1.98
C LEU A 350 -21.03 24.24 0.82
N MET A 351 -19.96 24.87 0.36
CA MET A 351 -19.06 24.31 -0.65
C MET A 351 -18.35 23.04 -0.15
N ILE A 352 -17.86 23.07 1.09
CA ILE A 352 -17.24 21.92 1.76
C ILE A 352 -18.25 20.78 1.89
N MET A 353 -19.46 21.05 2.41
CA MET A 353 -20.54 20.06 2.54
C MET A 353 -20.90 19.44 1.19
N LYS A 354 -21.10 20.27 0.16
CA LYS A 354 -21.47 19.78 -1.18
C LYS A 354 -20.39 18.87 -1.76
N ARG A 355 -19.12 19.13 -1.46
CA ARG A 355 -17.98 18.32 -1.91
C ARG A 355 -17.84 17.04 -1.10
N SER A 356 -17.96 17.10 0.22
CA SER A 356 -17.78 15.96 1.13
C SER A 356 -18.88 14.90 1.06
N ILE A 357 -20.05 15.23 0.47
CA ILE A 357 -21.09 14.25 0.12
C ILE A 357 -20.53 13.11 -0.75
N ARG A 358 -19.51 13.38 -1.58
CA ARG A 358 -18.84 12.35 -2.37
C ARG A 358 -17.60 11.87 -1.60
N PRO A 359 -17.62 10.63 -1.05
CA PRO A 359 -16.48 10.14 -0.30
C PRO A 359 -15.30 9.87 -1.23
N ILE A 360 -14.10 10.07 -0.71
CA ILE A 360 -12.84 9.70 -1.38
C ILE A 360 -12.78 8.17 -1.47
N LYS A 361 -12.73 7.64 -2.70
CA LYS A 361 -12.66 6.20 -2.98
C LYS A 361 -11.43 5.90 -3.83
N PHE A 362 -10.64 4.93 -3.39
CA PHE A 362 -9.59 4.34 -4.21
C PHE A 362 -10.19 3.26 -5.11
N THR A 363 -9.85 3.32 -6.39
CA THR A 363 -10.38 2.42 -7.42
C THR A 363 -9.24 1.77 -8.20
N SER A 364 -9.35 0.46 -8.38
CA SER A 364 -8.44 -0.32 -9.22
C SER A 364 -8.86 -0.17 -10.68
N SER A 365 -8.19 0.73 -11.41
CA SER A 365 -8.34 1.00 -12.86
C SER A 365 -9.77 0.79 -13.40
N PHE A 366 -10.77 1.31 -12.67
CA PHE A 366 -12.22 1.29 -12.94
C PHE A 366 -13.07 0.06 -12.55
N LEU A 367 -12.53 -1.04 -12.03
CA LEU A 367 -13.31 -2.26 -11.78
C LEU A 367 -13.73 -2.48 -10.32
N VAL A 368 -12.83 -2.24 -9.36
CA VAL A 368 -13.08 -2.55 -7.94
C VAL A 368 -12.73 -1.35 -7.05
N THR A 369 -13.65 -0.96 -6.19
CA THR A 369 -13.41 0.01 -5.11
C THR A 369 -12.75 -0.69 -3.94
N LEU A 370 -11.67 -0.11 -3.39
CA LEU A 370 -11.03 -0.64 -2.17
C LEU A 370 -11.97 -0.43 -0.98
N SER A 371 -12.72 -1.47 -0.63
CA SER A 371 -13.65 -1.48 0.52
C SER A 371 -13.66 -2.84 1.21
N LEU A 372 -14.02 -2.86 2.50
CA LEU A 372 -14.20 -4.11 3.23
C LEU A 372 -15.34 -4.96 2.66
N ASP A 373 -16.37 -4.34 2.08
CA ASP A 373 -17.45 -5.05 1.37
C ASP A 373 -16.93 -5.84 0.17
N SER A 374 -16.02 -5.24 -0.61
CA SER A 374 -15.39 -5.91 -1.75
C SER A 374 -14.54 -7.10 -1.29
N TYR A 375 -13.81 -6.93 -0.19
CA TYR A 375 -13.06 -8.04 0.44
C TYR A 375 -13.96 -9.16 0.93
N ALA A 376 -15.06 -8.83 1.63
CA ALA A 376 -16.01 -9.81 2.14
C ALA A 376 -16.63 -10.61 0.99
N ASN A 377 -17.07 -9.94 -0.08
CA ASN A 377 -17.62 -10.60 -1.26
C ASN A 377 -16.63 -11.58 -1.91
N VAL A 378 -15.37 -11.18 -2.10
CA VAL A 378 -14.34 -12.07 -2.67
C VAL A 378 -14.05 -13.24 -1.73
N SER A 379 -13.83 -12.96 -0.44
CA SER A 379 -13.49 -13.98 0.56
C SER A 379 -14.61 -15.01 0.74
N THR A 380 -15.87 -14.57 0.87
CA THR A 380 -17.01 -15.48 1.04
C THR A 380 -17.20 -16.36 -0.19
N ASN A 381 -17.04 -15.82 -1.41
CA ASN A 381 -17.17 -16.62 -2.63
C ASN A 381 -16.08 -17.69 -2.75
N ILE A 382 -14.84 -17.35 -2.41
CA ILE A 382 -13.71 -18.29 -2.46
C ILE A 382 -13.86 -19.36 -1.36
N ILE A 383 -14.14 -18.96 -0.12
CA ILE A 383 -14.33 -19.88 1.00
C ILE A 383 -15.50 -20.83 0.71
N ARG A 384 -16.63 -20.32 0.20
CA ARG A 384 -17.78 -21.16 -0.18
C ARG A 384 -17.42 -22.19 -1.25
N ARG A 385 -16.60 -21.83 -2.24
CA ARG A 385 -16.11 -22.77 -3.25
C ARG A 385 -15.16 -23.80 -2.63
N MET A 386 -14.26 -23.38 -1.75
CA MET A 386 -13.34 -24.28 -1.04
C MET A 386 -14.11 -25.33 -0.21
N PHE A 387 -15.12 -24.91 0.56
CA PHE A 387 -15.99 -25.85 1.28
C PHE A 387 -16.76 -26.79 0.35
N PHE A 388 -17.27 -26.29 -0.78
CA PHE A 388 -17.97 -27.14 -1.76
C PHE A 388 -17.04 -28.23 -2.31
N PHE A 389 -15.81 -27.88 -2.68
CA PHE A 389 -14.82 -28.84 -3.17
C PHE A 389 -14.32 -29.82 -2.09
N CYS A 390 -14.22 -29.41 -0.83
CA CYS A 390 -13.82 -30.34 0.25
C CYS A 390 -14.93 -31.33 0.66
N ILE A 391 -16.21 -31.06 0.34
CA ILE A 391 -17.35 -31.91 0.71
C ILE A 391 -17.74 -32.87 -0.43
N THR A 392 -17.33 -32.56 -1.67
CA THR A 392 -17.61 -33.37 -2.87
C THR A 392 -16.42 -34.28 -3.16
#